data_AF-A0A520W332-F1
#
_entry.id   AF-A0A520W332-F1
#
_cell.length_a   1.000
_cell.length_b   1.000
_cell.length_c   1.000
_cell.angle_alpha   90.00
_cell.angle_beta   90.00
_cell.angle_gamma   90.00
#
_symmetry.space_group_name_H-M   'P 1'
#
loop_
_entity.id
_entity.type
_entity.pdbx_description
1 polymer ?
#
loop_
_entity_poly.entity_id
_entity_poly.type
_entity_poly.pdbx_seq_one_letter_code
_entity_poly.pdbx_strand_id
1 'polypeptide(L)'
;MSNSKKKPGRSKFSFGSGSRKGFVSNFQTKDTEKESDSTAINTPKEMDVIYHKSSESMPEINDNSIALTVTSPPYNIDKDSDESLTSLEYWDLMNTCFSEVYRSTQPGGRLVVNIANLGRKPYQPLNKQFTDMLINLGFLMRGEIIWQKSKGANANFAWGSWMSASNPVLRDIHEYCLVFSKESFKRQLSGESTISKEDFMESTLSIWNIAPERARKIGHPAPFPVELPKRFVELYSFKDEVILDPFIGSGTTAIAAKSLNRHYIGYEINSEYIELANTRLAEVN
;
A
#
# COMPACT_ATOMS: atom_id res chain seq x y z
N MET A 1 17.81 -39.01 39.50
CA MET A 1 16.63 -38.84 38.61
C MET A 1 15.88 -37.58 39.01
N SER A 2 16.21 -36.42 38.41
CA SER A 2 15.46 -35.18 38.63
C SER A 2 14.38 -35.03 37.55
N ASN A 3 13.12 -35.23 37.92
CA ASN A 3 11.99 -35.01 37.03
C ASN A 3 11.55 -33.53 37.12
N SER A 4 12.04 -32.69 36.20
CA SER A 4 11.53 -31.33 36.03
C SER A 4 10.17 -31.38 35.31
N LYS A 5 9.07 -31.21 36.05
CA LYS A 5 7.76 -30.99 35.43
C LYS A 5 7.73 -29.60 34.78
N LYS A 6 7.77 -29.55 33.45
CA LYS A 6 7.48 -28.34 32.65
C LYS A 6 6.07 -27.84 33.00
N LYS A 7 5.95 -26.56 33.40
CA LYS A 7 4.65 -25.89 33.56
C LYS A 7 3.98 -25.74 32.18
N PRO A 8 2.68 -26.01 32.03
CA PRO A 8 1.97 -25.78 30.78
C PRO A 8 1.83 -24.28 30.54
N GLY A 9 2.14 -23.83 29.32
CA GLY A 9 1.96 -22.43 28.91
C GLY A 9 0.47 -22.05 28.98
N ARG A 10 0.13 -21.06 29.81
CA ARG A 10 -1.24 -20.53 29.91
C ARG A 10 -1.41 -19.44 28.85
N SER A 11 -2.11 -19.73 27.75
CA SER A 11 -2.75 -18.66 26.99
C SER A 11 -3.86 -18.06 27.86
N LYS A 12 -3.68 -16.82 28.33
CA LYS A 12 -4.71 -16.11 29.10
C LYS A 12 -5.63 -15.36 28.13
N PHE A 13 -6.83 -15.89 27.90
CA PHE A 13 -7.94 -15.11 27.35
C PHE A 13 -8.80 -14.62 28.52
N SER A 14 -8.86 -13.31 28.74
CA SER A 14 -9.85 -12.72 29.65
C SER A 14 -11.08 -12.32 28.85
N PHE A 15 -12.23 -12.94 29.13
CA PHE A 15 -13.51 -12.45 28.61
C PHE A 15 -13.84 -11.13 29.31
N GLY A 16 -13.67 -10.01 28.61
CA GLY A 16 -14.09 -8.69 29.07
C GLY A 16 -15.61 -8.55 28.96
N SER A 17 -16.26 -8.20 30.07
CA SER A 17 -17.69 -7.90 30.13
C SER A 17 -18.01 -6.57 29.43
N GLY A 18 -19.12 -6.60 28.68
CA GLY A 18 -19.85 -5.48 28.06
C GLY A 18 -19.37 -4.05 28.32
N SER A 19 -18.59 -3.54 27.39
CA SER A 19 -18.63 -2.19 26.81
C SER A 19 -17.52 -2.14 25.76
N ARG A 20 -17.54 -1.21 24.81
CA ARG A 20 -16.61 -1.05 23.67
C ARG A 20 -15.12 -0.84 24.03
N LYS A 21 -14.59 -1.44 25.10
CA LYS A 21 -13.17 -1.75 25.25
C LYS A 21 -12.95 -3.06 24.51
N GLY A 22 -12.66 -2.96 23.21
CA GLY A 22 -12.35 -4.10 22.36
C GLY A 22 -11.23 -4.96 22.94
N PHE A 23 -11.02 -6.13 22.35
CA PHE A 23 -9.93 -7.05 22.67
C PHE A 23 -8.55 -6.37 22.53
N VAL A 24 -8.16 -5.56 23.52
CA VAL A 24 -6.82 -4.97 23.61
C VAL A 24 -5.93 -6.07 24.19
N SER A 25 -5.06 -6.61 23.33
CA SER A 25 -4.07 -7.57 23.77
C SER A 25 -3.04 -6.88 24.66
N ASN A 26 -2.60 -7.53 25.74
CA ASN A 26 -1.49 -7.02 26.56
C ASN A 26 -0.15 -6.98 25.78
N PHE A 27 -0.10 -7.53 24.57
CA PHE A 27 1.04 -7.38 23.65
C PHE A 27 1.06 -6.00 22.96
N GLN A 28 -0.01 -5.21 23.02
CA GLN A 28 0.00 -3.83 22.54
C GLN A 28 0.68 -2.95 23.60
N THR A 29 1.97 -2.68 23.43
CA THR A 29 2.69 -1.70 24.24
C THR A 29 2.28 -0.29 23.82
N LYS A 30 2.12 0.60 24.80
CA LYS A 30 1.83 2.03 24.56
C LYS A 30 2.99 2.75 23.85
N ASP A 31 4.15 2.11 23.75
CA ASP A 31 5.41 2.67 23.26
C ASP A 31 5.49 2.81 21.72
N THR A 32 4.41 2.52 21.00
CA THR A 32 4.38 2.61 19.52
C THR A 32 4.02 4.00 19.00
N GLU A 33 3.39 4.85 19.81
CA GLU A 33 3.16 6.25 19.46
C GLU A 33 4.35 7.06 19.95
N LYS A 34 5.23 7.50 19.03
CA LYS A 34 6.18 8.56 19.36
C LYS A 34 5.36 9.83 19.57
N GLU A 35 5.47 10.47 20.73
CA GLU A 35 5.04 11.87 20.86
C GLU A 35 5.78 12.65 19.78
N SER A 36 5.04 13.21 18.82
CA SER A 36 5.63 13.93 17.71
C SER A 36 6.32 15.16 18.27
N ASP A 37 7.66 15.14 18.31
CA ASP A 37 8.48 16.34 18.48
C ASP A 37 8.21 17.25 17.29
N SER A 38 7.15 18.06 17.39
CA SER A 38 6.85 19.25 16.59
C SER A 38 7.44 19.28 15.17
N THR A 39 7.18 18.26 14.35
CA THR A 39 7.60 18.26 12.95
C THR A 39 6.60 19.12 12.19
N ALA A 40 7.04 20.34 11.84
CA ALA A 40 6.26 21.24 11.00
C ALA A 40 5.85 20.53 9.71
N ILE A 41 4.56 20.54 9.41
CA ILE A 41 4.05 20.07 8.12
C ILE A 41 4.38 21.12 7.08
N ASN A 42 5.10 20.71 6.04
CA ASN A 42 5.56 21.59 4.98
C ASN A 42 4.63 21.50 3.77
N THR A 43 4.64 22.53 2.93
CA THR A 43 4.03 22.47 1.61
C THR A 43 5.00 21.82 0.62
N PRO A 44 4.52 21.00 -0.34
CA PRO A 44 5.36 20.53 -1.44
C PRO A 44 5.88 21.69 -2.30
N LYS A 45 7.06 21.53 -2.91
CA LYS A 45 7.65 22.56 -3.78
C LYS A 45 6.87 22.71 -5.09
N GLU A 46 6.42 21.59 -5.62
CA GLU A 46 5.65 21.47 -6.85
C GLU A 46 4.52 20.46 -6.65
N MET A 47 3.48 20.58 -7.46
CA MET A 47 2.28 19.74 -7.43
C MET A 47 1.83 19.48 -8.87
N ASP A 48 1.08 18.39 -9.07
CA ASP A 48 0.54 17.96 -10.36
C ASP A 48 1.62 17.65 -11.40
N VAL A 49 2.66 16.95 -10.96
CA VAL A 49 3.85 16.66 -11.77
C VAL A 49 4.21 15.17 -11.71
N ILE A 50 4.67 14.64 -12.85
CA ILE A 50 5.31 13.32 -12.95
C ILE A 50 6.76 13.54 -13.35
N TYR A 51 7.70 13.15 -12.49
CA TYR A 51 9.12 13.25 -12.76
C TYR A 51 9.62 12.02 -13.52
N HIS A 52 10.35 12.25 -14.62
CA HIS A 52 11.04 11.20 -15.38
C HIS A 52 12.38 10.82 -14.73
N LYS A 53 12.31 10.15 -13.58
CA LYS A 53 13.48 9.64 -12.84
C LYS A 53 13.07 8.68 -11.73
N SER A 54 14.07 8.01 -11.15
CA SER A 54 13.89 7.12 -10.00
C SER A 54 13.42 7.88 -8.75
N SER A 55 12.60 7.19 -7.95
CA SER A 55 12.14 7.63 -6.63
C SER A 55 13.16 7.33 -5.50
N GLU A 56 14.33 6.79 -5.82
CA GLU A 56 15.45 6.63 -4.86
C GLU A 56 15.92 7.96 -4.25
N SER A 57 15.64 9.08 -4.91
CA SER A 57 15.88 10.43 -4.40
C SER A 57 14.79 11.39 -4.87
N MET A 58 14.10 12.01 -3.91
CA MET A 58 12.99 12.95 -4.12
C MET A 58 13.31 14.35 -3.56
N PRO A 59 14.41 15.02 -3.97
CA PRO A 59 14.78 16.34 -3.45
C PRO A 59 13.76 17.44 -3.76
N GLU A 60 12.86 17.20 -4.71
CA GLU A 60 11.75 18.09 -5.06
C GLU A 60 10.62 18.06 -4.03
N ILE A 61 10.57 17.03 -3.17
CA ILE A 61 9.56 16.90 -2.12
C ILE A 61 10.18 17.28 -0.78
N ASN A 62 9.59 18.28 -0.12
CA ASN A 62 9.97 18.67 1.23
C ASN A 62 9.61 17.57 2.23
N ASP A 63 10.38 17.46 3.31
CA ASP A 63 10.04 16.60 4.45
C ASP A 63 8.62 16.90 4.94
N ASN A 64 7.90 15.89 5.40
CA ASN A 64 6.58 16.07 6.02
C ASN A 64 5.60 16.91 5.17
N SER A 65 5.51 16.68 3.86
CA SER A 65 4.65 17.43 2.94
C SER A 65 3.61 16.59 2.20
N ILE A 66 3.74 15.27 2.20
CA ILE A 66 2.81 14.34 1.54
C ILE A 66 1.76 13.81 2.53
N ALA A 67 0.48 13.94 2.17
CA ALA A 67 -0.62 13.50 3.00
C ALA A 67 -0.86 11.99 2.92
N LEU A 68 -0.84 11.46 1.69
CA LEU A 68 -1.10 10.06 1.39
C LEU A 68 -0.19 9.60 0.26
N THR A 69 0.39 8.42 0.40
CA THR A 69 1.03 7.68 -0.70
C THR A 69 0.16 6.46 -1.03
N VAL A 70 -0.18 6.26 -2.29
CA VAL A 70 -0.83 5.02 -2.79
C VAL A 70 -0.01 4.50 -3.95
N THR A 71 0.47 3.26 -3.85
CA THR A 71 1.41 2.74 -4.86
C THR A 71 1.35 1.22 -4.97
N SER A 72 1.97 0.71 -6.03
CA SER A 72 2.24 -0.72 -6.22
C SER A 72 3.67 -0.85 -6.78
N PRO A 73 4.63 -1.35 -6.00
CA PRO A 73 6.02 -1.43 -6.44
C PRO A 73 6.20 -2.50 -7.53
N PRO A 74 7.23 -2.35 -8.39
CA PRO A 74 7.61 -3.41 -9.32
C PRO A 74 8.09 -4.65 -8.55
N TYR A 75 7.79 -5.87 -9.00
CA TYR A 75 8.17 -7.09 -8.27
C TYR A 75 9.30 -7.92 -8.91
N ASN A 76 10.11 -7.32 -9.79
CA ASN A 76 11.28 -7.96 -10.41
C ASN A 76 10.98 -9.38 -10.95
N ILE A 77 9.87 -9.50 -11.71
CA ILE A 77 9.28 -10.80 -12.13
C ILE A 77 9.99 -11.39 -13.34
N ASP A 78 10.66 -10.57 -14.15
CA ASP A 78 11.38 -11.01 -15.34
C ASP A 78 12.73 -11.63 -14.95
N LYS A 79 12.69 -12.92 -14.64
CA LYS A 79 13.87 -13.70 -14.21
C LYS A 79 14.88 -14.01 -15.32
N ASP A 80 14.54 -13.72 -16.57
CA ASP A 80 15.31 -14.12 -17.75
C ASP A 80 15.90 -12.91 -18.52
N SER A 81 15.85 -11.70 -17.96
CA SER A 81 16.57 -10.54 -18.51
C SER A 81 17.90 -10.32 -17.79
N ASP A 82 18.92 -9.91 -18.55
CA ASP A 82 20.23 -9.49 -18.02
C ASP A 82 20.15 -8.27 -17.08
N GLU A 83 18.96 -7.68 -16.93
CA GLU A 83 18.64 -6.52 -16.08
C GLU A 83 17.92 -6.90 -14.77
N SER A 84 17.71 -8.20 -14.51
CA SER A 84 17.01 -8.65 -13.30
C SER A 84 17.85 -8.45 -12.04
N LEU A 85 17.29 -7.75 -11.04
CA LEU A 85 17.99 -7.50 -9.78
C LEU A 85 18.13 -8.78 -8.97
N THR A 86 19.20 -8.93 -8.21
CA THR A 86 19.24 -9.92 -7.14
C THR A 86 18.22 -9.59 -6.06
N SER A 87 17.85 -10.57 -5.23
CA SER A 87 16.93 -10.31 -4.12
C SER A 87 17.46 -9.25 -3.15
N LEU A 88 18.78 -9.14 -2.97
CA LEU A 88 19.38 -8.15 -2.08
C LEU A 88 19.24 -6.75 -2.68
N GLU A 89 19.66 -6.57 -3.94
CA GLU A 89 19.57 -5.30 -4.66
C GLU A 89 18.13 -4.80 -4.76
N TYR A 90 17.17 -5.70 -5.00
CA TYR A 90 15.76 -5.35 -5.01
C TYR A 90 15.28 -4.78 -3.67
N TRP A 91 15.62 -5.43 -2.55
CA TRP A 91 15.19 -4.96 -1.24
C TRP A 91 15.92 -3.70 -0.79
N ASP A 92 17.18 -3.52 -1.19
CA ASP A 92 17.93 -2.28 -0.97
C ASP A 92 17.32 -1.11 -1.76
N LEU A 93 16.91 -1.35 -3.01
CA LEU A 93 16.17 -0.39 -3.83
C LEU A 93 14.83 -0.02 -3.17
N MET A 94 14.02 -1.02 -2.78
CA MET A 94 12.76 -0.77 -2.10
C MET A 94 12.96 0.01 -0.80
N ASN A 95 13.95 -0.38 0.01
CA ASN A 95 14.25 0.32 1.26
C ASN A 95 14.64 1.79 1.00
N THR A 96 15.43 2.06 -0.04
CA THR A 96 15.81 3.42 -0.45
C THR A 96 14.59 4.25 -0.86
N CYS A 97 13.77 3.76 -1.79
CA CYS A 97 12.54 4.45 -2.22
C CYS A 97 11.57 4.69 -1.05
N PHE A 98 11.32 3.69 -0.21
CA PHE A 98 10.39 3.84 0.91
C PHE A 98 10.96 4.69 2.07
N SER A 99 12.27 4.88 2.15
CA SER A 99 12.89 5.86 3.05
C SER A 99 12.53 7.28 2.63
N GLU A 100 12.56 7.60 1.34
CA GLU A 100 12.10 8.89 0.79
C GLU A 100 10.59 9.10 0.99
N VAL A 101 9.80 8.03 0.84
CA VAL A 101 8.37 8.06 1.17
C VAL A 101 8.17 8.36 2.66
N TYR A 102 8.92 7.72 3.56
CA TYR A 102 8.84 8.02 4.99
C TYR A 102 9.22 9.46 5.31
N ARG A 103 10.34 9.96 4.76
CA ARG A 103 10.81 11.34 4.94
C ARG A 103 9.75 12.36 4.52
N SER A 104 9.20 12.20 3.32
CA SER A 104 8.22 13.12 2.74
C SER A 104 6.82 13.01 3.36
N THR A 105 6.43 11.87 3.91
CA THR A 105 5.11 11.69 4.53
C THR A 105 4.97 12.58 5.76
N GLN A 106 3.82 13.26 5.90
CA GLN A 106 3.49 14.07 7.07
C GLN A 106 3.32 13.22 8.34
N PRO A 107 3.51 13.75 9.56
CA PRO A 107 3.02 13.11 10.78
C PRO A 107 1.50 12.88 10.69
N GLY A 108 1.04 11.65 10.91
CA GLY A 108 -0.34 11.27 10.64
C GLY A 108 -0.65 11.00 9.16
N GLY A 109 0.32 11.20 8.28
CA GLY A 109 0.34 10.77 6.89
C GLY A 109 0.11 9.29 6.73
N ARG A 110 -0.45 8.90 5.59
CA ARG A 110 -0.80 7.51 5.29
C ARG A 110 0.03 6.98 4.14
N LEU A 111 0.32 5.69 4.20
CA LEU A 111 0.93 4.94 3.12
C LEU A 111 0.06 3.72 2.85
N VAL A 112 -0.29 3.50 1.59
CA VAL A 112 -0.95 2.30 1.10
C VAL A 112 -0.05 1.66 0.04
N VAL A 113 0.34 0.41 0.28
CA VAL A 113 1.14 -0.38 -0.68
C VAL A 113 0.33 -1.58 -1.12
N ASN A 114 -0.02 -1.61 -2.41
CA ASN A 114 -0.66 -2.75 -3.03
C ASN A 114 0.39 -3.81 -3.39
N ILE A 115 0.23 -5.01 -2.82
CA ILE A 115 1.16 -6.14 -2.90
C ILE A 115 0.47 -7.40 -3.42
N ALA A 116 0.95 -7.91 -4.55
CA ALA A 116 0.68 -9.27 -4.99
C ALA A 116 1.75 -10.22 -4.44
N ASN A 117 1.34 -11.27 -3.72
CA ASN A 117 2.27 -12.35 -3.38
C ASN A 117 2.62 -13.17 -4.62
N LEU A 118 3.87 -13.62 -4.69
CA LEU A 118 4.42 -14.27 -5.88
C LEU A 118 4.76 -15.74 -5.61
N GLY A 119 4.91 -16.49 -6.70
CA GLY A 119 5.37 -17.87 -6.62
C GLY A 119 4.32 -18.82 -6.03
N ARG A 120 4.44 -20.09 -6.42
CA ARG A 120 3.60 -21.17 -5.89
C ARG A 120 4.41 -22.32 -5.31
N LYS A 121 5.71 -22.39 -5.64
CA LYS A 121 6.66 -23.45 -5.27
C LYS A 121 8.10 -22.88 -5.23
N PRO A 122 8.51 -22.19 -4.16
CA PRO A 122 7.74 -21.83 -2.98
C PRO A 122 6.81 -20.63 -3.20
N TYR A 123 5.85 -20.45 -2.30
CA TYR A 123 5.08 -19.22 -2.16
C TYR A 123 5.95 -18.14 -1.52
N GLN A 124 5.96 -16.95 -2.10
CA GLN A 124 6.73 -15.79 -1.65
C GLN A 124 5.76 -14.76 -1.04
N PRO A 125 5.72 -14.65 0.30
CA PRO A 125 4.84 -13.72 1.00
C PRO A 125 5.44 -12.30 0.97
N LEU A 126 5.45 -11.66 -0.20
CA LEU A 126 5.94 -10.29 -0.37
C LEU A 126 5.24 -9.33 0.58
N ASN A 127 3.96 -9.53 0.86
CA ASN A 127 3.21 -8.72 1.81
C ASN A 127 3.86 -8.70 3.20
N LYS A 128 4.41 -9.85 3.66
CA LYS A 128 5.14 -9.93 4.92
C LYS A 128 6.46 -9.17 4.85
N GLN A 129 7.23 -9.35 3.78
CA GLN A 129 8.55 -8.72 3.64
C GLN A 129 8.43 -7.19 3.58
N PHE A 130 7.47 -6.67 2.81
CA PHE A 130 7.13 -5.25 2.82
C PHE A 130 6.65 -4.77 4.19
N THR A 131 5.82 -5.53 4.88
CA THR A 131 5.36 -5.16 6.23
C THR A 131 6.53 -5.02 7.20
N ASP A 132 7.44 -5.99 7.23
CA ASP A 132 8.62 -5.95 8.11
C ASP A 132 9.51 -4.75 7.77
N MET A 133 9.80 -4.51 6.49
CA MET A 133 10.61 -3.38 6.02
C MET A 133 10.00 -2.03 6.43
N LEU A 134 8.70 -1.83 6.19
CA LEU A 134 8.02 -0.56 6.48
C LEU A 134 7.94 -0.29 7.99
N ILE A 135 7.72 -1.33 8.80
CA ILE A 135 7.78 -1.20 10.26
C ILE A 135 9.19 -0.81 10.72
N ASN A 136 10.23 -1.42 10.15
CA ASN A 136 11.62 -1.10 10.47
C ASN A 136 12.01 0.33 10.09
N LEU A 137 11.45 0.87 8.99
CA LEU A 137 11.58 2.28 8.61
C LEU A 137 10.87 3.24 9.56
N GLY A 138 9.98 2.74 10.43
CA GLY A 138 9.28 3.51 11.45
C GLY A 138 7.82 3.82 11.14
N PHE A 139 7.24 3.20 10.09
CA PHE A 139 5.80 3.27 9.87
C PHE A 139 5.03 2.46 10.91
N LEU A 140 3.87 2.97 11.30
CA LEU A 140 2.91 2.30 12.18
C LEU A 140 1.88 1.56 11.33
N MET A 141 1.84 0.24 11.45
CA MET A 141 0.84 -0.58 10.76
C MET A 141 -0.56 -0.28 11.28
N ARG A 142 -1.46 0.12 10.38
CA ARG A 142 -2.88 0.37 10.69
C ARG A 142 -3.73 -0.88 10.45
N GLY A 143 -3.37 -1.66 9.43
CA GLY A 143 -4.10 -2.85 9.03
C GLY A 143 -3.88 -3.17 7.55
N GLU A 144 -4.61 -4.16 7.07
CA GLU A 144 -4.56 -4.61 5.69
C GLU A 144 -5.98 -4.68 5.11
N ILE A 145 -6.09 -4.32 3.84
CA ILE A 145 -7.30 -4.48 3.04
C ILE A 145 -7.01 -5.54 1.98
N ILE A 146 -7.91 -6.51 1.87
CA ILE A 146 -7.85 -7.57 0.87
C ILE A 146 -8.62 -7.10 -0.36
N TRP A 147 -7.90 -6.79 -1.44
CA TRP A 147 -8.50 -6.47 -2.72
C TRP A 147 -8.80 -7.75 -3.50
N GLN A 148 -10.07 -8.15 -3.53
CA GLN A 148 -10.58 -9.31 -4.25
C GLN A 148 -10.78 -8.98 -5.74
N LYS A 149 -9.90 -9.47 -6.60
CA LYS A 149 -9.90 -9.21 -8.06
C LYS A 149 -10.93 -10.04 -8.83
N SER A 150 -11.25 -11.24 -8.34
CA SER A 150 -12.20 -12.13 -9.03
C SER A 150 -12.97 -13.01 -8.05
N LYS A 151 -14.18 -13.43 -8.45
CA LYS A 151 -14.93 -14.49 -7.78
C LYS A 151 -14.55 -15.83 -8.44
N GLY A 152 -14.30 -16.86 -7.63
CA GLY A 152 -13.53 -18.08 -7.93
C GLY A 152 -13.89 -18.95 -9.16
N ALA A 153 -14.77 -18.52 -10.07
CA ALA A 153 -15.04 -19.18 -11.34
C ALA A 153 -14.03 -18.80 -12.45
N ASN A 154 -13.43 -17.60 -12.40
CA ASN A 154 -12.56 -17.08 -13.48
C ASN A 154 -11.05 -17.13 -13.19
N ALA A 155 -10.63 -17.72 -12.07
CA ALA A 155 -9.22 -17.91 -11.75
C ALA A 155 -8.68 -19.12 -12.53
N ASN A 156 -8.18 -18.84 -13.74
CA ASN A 156 -7.58 -19.81 -14.66
C ASN A 156 -6.58 -20.72 -13.94
N PHE A 157 -6.90 -22.02 -13.99
CA PHE A 157 -6.13 -23.18 -13.57
C PHE A 157 -5.70 -23.18 -12.09
N ALA A 158 -6.37 -24.00 -11.29
CA ALA A 158 -5.75 -24.58 -10.10
C ALA A 158 -4.51 -25.34 -10.58
N TRP A 159 -3.34 -24.70 -10.51
CA TRP A 159 -2.07 -25.37 -10.72
C TRP A 159 -1.91 -26.42 -9.61
N GLY A 160 -1.38 -27.60 -9.91
CA GLY A 160 -1.32 -28.71 -8.95
C GLY A 160 -2.28 -29.85 -9.27
N SER A 161 -2.51 -30.74 -8.31
CA SER A 161 -3.31 -31.94 -8.50
C SER A 161 -4.81 -31.61 -8.46
N TRP A 162 -5.49 -31.76 -9.61
CA TRP A 162 -6.94 -31.59 -9.71
C TRP A 162 -7.67 -32.67 -8.92
N MET A 163 -8.60 -32.27 -8.03
CA MET A 163 -9.38 -33.18 -7.17
C MET A 163 -8.54 -34.23 -6.43
N SER A 164 -7.30 -33.87 -6.06
CA SER A 164 -6.39 -34.78 -5.37
C SER A 164 -5.61 -34.07 -4.28
N ALA A 165 -5.49 -34.74 -3.13
CA ALA A 165 -4.73 -34.27 -1.98
C ALA A 165 -3.21 -34.34 -2.19
N SER A 166 -2.72 -34.90 -3.30
CA SER A 166 -1.28 -35.03 -3.56
C SER A 166 -0.57 -33.67 -3.61
N ASN A 167 -1.19 -32.66 -4.24
CA ASN A 167 -0.60 -31.32 -4.34
C ASN A 167 -1.62 -30.25 -4.82
N PRO A 168 -2.73 -29.98 -4.12
CA PRO A 168 -3.61 -28.87 -4.48
C PRO A 168 -2.91 -27.54 -4.17
N VAL A 169 -2.96 -26.57 -5.08
CA VAL A 169 -2.40 -25.22 -4.86
C VAL A 169 -3.53 -24.20 -4.75
N LEU A 170 -3.35 -23.24 -3.84
CA LEU A 170 -4.27 -22.12 -3.68
C LEU A 170 -4.33 -21.27 -4.96
N ARG A 171 -5.50 -20.68 -5.21
CA ARG A 171 -5.71 -19.71 -6.27
C ARG A 171 -5.66 -18.33 -5.65
N ASP A 172 -4.58 -17.60 -5.90
CA ASP A 172 -4.46 -16.21 -5.47
C ASP A 172 -5.41 -15.36 -6.32
N ILE A 173 -6.53 -14.96 -5.70
CA ILE A 173 -7.60 -14.19 -6.33
C ILE A 173 -7.69 -12.77 -5.75
N HIS A 174 -6.74 -12.42 -4.90
CA HIS A 174 -6.67 -11.15 -4.20
C HIS A 174 -5.24 -10.60 -4.17
N GLU A 175 -5.14 -9.33 -3.80
CA GLU A 175 -3.91 -8.63 -3.45
C GLU A 175 -4.07 -7.98 -2.07
N TYR A 176 -2.95 -7.62 -1.46
CA TYR A 176 -2.89 -7.00 -0.15
C TYR A 176 -2.63 -5.51 -0.30
N CYS A 177 -3.57 -4.68 0.14
CA CYS A 177 -3.33 -3.26 0.33
C CYS A 177 -2.91 -3.04 1.79
N LEU A 178 -1.60 -2.94 2.02
CA LEU A 178 -1.04 -2.71 3.35
C LEU A 178 -1.17 -1.24 3.72
N VAL A 179 -1.75 -0.93 4.88
CA VAL A 179 -2.04 0.44 5.29
C VAL A 179 -1.21 0.83 6.51
N PHE A 180 -0.47 1.93 6.38
CA PHE A 180 0.43 2.44 7.40
C PHE A 180 0.17 3.91 7.74
N SER A 181 0.74 4.35 8.85
CA SER A 181 0.73 5.73 9.32
C SER A 181 2.13 6.16 9.77
N LYS A 182 2.56 7.38 9.47
CA LYS A 182 3.82 7.91 10.03
C LYS A 182 3.56 8.54 11.39
N GLU A 183 4.32 8.13 12.41
CA GLU A 183 4.41 8.70 13.78
C GLU A 183 3.12 8.69 14.62
N SER A 184 1.96 8.99 14.05
CA SER A 184 0.67 9.04 14.73
C SER A 184 -0.44 8.40 13.90
N PHE A 185 -1.35 7.69 14.55
CA PHE A 185 -2.57 7.21 13.90
C PHE A 185 -3.59 8.34 13.64
N LYS A 186 -3.39 9.56 14.15
CA LYS A 186 -4.27 10.70 13.91
C LYS A 186 -3.64 11.67 12.90
N ARG A 187 -4.44 12.28 12.03
CA ARG A 187 -4.00 13.42 11.20
C ARG A 187 -3.71 14.62 12.12
N GLN A 188 -2.62 15.33 11.87
CA GLN A 188 -2.29 16.56 12.63
C GLN A 188 -2.96 17.81 12.07
N LEU A 189 -3.28 17.81 10.78
CA LEU A 189 -4.06 18.86 10.14
C LEU A 189 -5.55 18.51 10.11
N SER A 190 -6.36 19.55 10.03
CA SER A 190 -7.77 19.48 9.67
C SER A 190 -7.93 19.94 8.22
N GLY A 191 -8.87 19.36 7.49
CA GLY A 191 -9.21 19.76 6.13
C GLY A 191 -10.65 19.39 5.79
N GLU A 192 -11.04 19.62 4.54
CA GLU A 192 -12.37 19.24 4.03
C GLU A 192 -12.38 17.74 3.67
N SER A 193 -13.21 16.96 4.38
CA SER A 193 -13.52 15.58 3.98
C SER A 193 -14.65 15.58 2.96
N THR A 194 -14.41 14.95 1.80
CA THR A 194 -15.38 14.89 0.69
C THR A 194 -16.15 13.56 0.62
N ILE A 195 -15.71 12.55 1.36
CA ILE A 195 -16.31 11.20 1.33
C ILE A 195 -17.75 11.20 1.85
N SER A 196 -18.64 10.50 1.15
CA SER A 196 -20.02 10.30 1.61
C SER A 196 -20.07 9.34 2.80
N LYS A 197 -21.19 9.35 3.53
CA LYS A 197 -21.38 8.42 4.66
C LYS A 197 -21.40 6.97 4.18
N GLU A 198 -22.08 6.71 3.07
CA GLU A 198 -22.22 5.40 2.46
C GLU A 198 -20.85 4.87 2.01
N ASP A 199 -20.09 5.69 1.26
CA ASP A 199 -18.74 5.33 0.80
C ASP A 199 -17.79 5.12 1.97
N PHE A 200 -17.91 5.91 3.04
CA PHE A 200 -17.10 5.72 4.26
C PHE A 200 -17.37 4.36 4.91
N MET A 201 -18.64 3.96 5.04
CA MET A 201 -19.00 2.67 5.63
C MET A 201 -18.49 1.51 4.79
N GLU A 202 -18.52 1.62 3.47
CA GLU A 202 -17.98 0.59 2.56
C GLU A 202 -16.45 0.55 2.57
N SER A 203 -15.81 1.72 2.54
CA SER A 203 -14.35 1.85 2.48
C SER A 203 -13.66 1.44 3.78
N THR A 204 -14.38 1.40 4.90
CA THR A 204 -13.83 0.93 6.18
C THR A 204 -13.90 -0.59 6.37
N LEU A 205 -14.45 -1.34 5.40
CA LEU A 205 -14.39 -2.80 5.40
C LEU A 205 -13.00 -3.30 4.99
N SER A 206 -12.59 -4.46 5.52
CA SER A 206 -11.28 -5.06 5.24
C SER A 206 -11.21 -5.88 3.96
N ILE A 207 -12.33 -6.07 3.24
CA ILE A 207 -12.38 -6.82 1.97
C ILE A 207 -13.10 -5.99 0.92
N TRP A 208 -12.40 -5.66 -0.16
CA TRP A 208 -12.94 -4.87 -1.26
C TRP A 208 -13.07 -5.71 -2.52
N ASN A 209 -14.25 -5.69 -3.13
CA ASN A 209 -14.54 -6.43 -4.35
C ASN A 209 -14.52 -5.46 -5.54
N ILE A 210 -13.35 -5.28 -6.15
CA ILE A 210 -13.16 -4.37 -7.29
C ILE A 210 -12.61 -5.20 -8.45
N ALA A 211 -13.28 -5.15 -9.61
CA ALA A 211 -12.82 -5.87 -10.79
C ALA A 211 -11.56 -5.21 -11.39
N PRO A 212 -10.58 -5.97 -11.88
CA PRO A 212 -9.40 -5.41 -12.53
C PRO A 212 -9.76 -4.75 -13.87
N GLU A 213 -9.00 -3.72 -14.25
CA GLU A 213 -9.10 -3.11 -15.57
C GLU A 213 -8.56 -4.05 -16.67
N ARG A 214 -9.18 -4.01 -17.86
CA ARG A 214 -8.74 -4.85 -18.99
C ARG A 214 -7.47 -4.27 -19.62
N ALA A 215 -6.33 -4.95 -19.44
CA ALA A 215 -5.01 -4.55 -19.95
C ALA A 215 -4.95 -4.13 -21.43
N ARG A 216 -5.82 -4.69 -22.29
CA ARG A 216 -5.84 -4.44 -23.74
C ARG A 216 -6.23 -2.99 -24.13
N LYS A 217 -6.76 -2.19 -23.20
CA LYS A 217 -7.19 -0.81 -23.47
C LYS A 217 -6.10 0.24 -23.18
N ILE A 218 -5.02 -0.12 -22.46
CA ILE A 218 -4.09 0.85 -21.85
C ILE A 218 -2.65 0.68 -22.34
N GLY A 219 -2.28 -0.44 -22.98
CA GLY A 219 -0.91 -0.65 -23.49
C GLY A 219 0.14 -0.92 -22.40
N HIS A 220 -0.26 -0.98 -21.13
CA HIS A 220 0.58 -1.30 -19.99
C HIS A 220 0.25 -2.71 -19.46
N PRO A 221 1.23 -3.50 -19.00
CA PRO A 221 0.98 -4.71 -18.24
C PRO A 221 0.24 -4.37 -16.93
N ALA A 222 -1.09 -4.51 -16.96
CA ALA A 222 -2.03 -4.58 -15.84
C ALA A 222 -1.80 -3.64 -14.62
N PRO A 223 -2.03 -2.31 -14.74
CA PRO A 223 -2.18 -1.44 -13.57
C PRO A 223 -3.40 -1.85 -12.73
N PHE A 224 -3.39 -1.58 -11.42
CA PHE A 224 -4.60 -1.65 -10.60
C PHE A 224 -5.67 -0.66 -11.13
N PRO A 225 -6.98 -0.96 -10.99
CA PRO A 225 -8.05 -0.12 -11.52
C PRO A 225 -8.11 1.22 -10.80
N VAL A 226 -8.51 2.30 -11.47
CA VAL A 226 -8.59 3.67 -10.89
C VAL A 226 -9.51 3.73 -9.67
N GLU A 227 -10.52 2.87 -9.61
CA GLU A 227 -11.43 2.76 -8.46
C GLU A 227 -10.70 2.42 -7.15
N LEU A 228 -9.62 1.63 -7.20
CA LEU A 228 -8.86 1.25 -6.02
C LEU A 228 -8.18 2.44 -5.32
N PRO A 229 -7.31 3.23 -5.98
CA PRO A 229 -6.72 4.43 -5.38
C PRO A 229 -7.77 5.51 -5.09
N LYS A 230 -8.83 5.67 -5.88
CA LYS A 230 -9.92 6.61 -5.58
C LYS A 230 -10.47 6.41 -4.17
N ARG A 231 -10.74 5.16 -3.82
CA ARG A 231 -11.26 4.81 -2.50
C ARG A 231 -10.28 5.14 -1.38
N PHE A 232 -8.98 4.91 -1.59
CA PHE A 232 -7.95 5.31 -0.63
C PHE A 232 -7.80 6.82 -0.51
N VAL A 233 -7.86 7.56 -1.62
CA VAL A 233 -7.78 9.03 -1.64
C VAL A 233 -8.95 9.63 -0.85
N GLU A 234 -10.19 9.20 -1.11
CA GLU A 234 -11.35 9.65 -0.33
C GLU A 234 -11.25 9.32 1.17
N LEU A 235 -10.75 8.12 1.50
CA LEU A 235 -10.71 7.65 2.88
C LEU A 235 -9.58 8.27 3.71
N TYR A 236 -8.44 8.60 3.10
CA TYR A 236 -7.20 8.92 3.80
C TYR A 236 -6.59 10.30 3.49
N SER A 237 -7.26 11.13 2.69
CA SER A 237 -6.83 12.50 2.42
C SER A 237 -7.98 13.51 2.49
N PHE A 238 -7.67 14.73 2.88
CA PHE A 238 -8.55 15.86 2.69
C PHE A 238 -8.47 16.38 1.25
N LYS A 239 -9.46 17.17 0.85
CA LYS A 239 -9.44 17.93 -0.41
C LYS A 239 -8.19 18.82 -0.48
N ASP A 240 -7.67 19.03 -1.69
CA ASP A 240 -6.50 19.86 -1.98
C ASP A 240 -5.17 19.35 -1.37
N GLU A 241 -5.17 18.17 -0.73
CA GLU A 241 -3.93 17.53 -0.29
C GLU A 241 -3.21 16.82 -1.43
N VAL A 242 -1.91 16.53 -1.21
CA VAL A 242 -1.04 15.95 -2.23
C VAL A 242 -0.89 14.44 -2.03
N ILE A 243 -1.12 13.71 -3.11
CA ILE A 243 -1.01 12.25 -3.19
C ILE A 243 0.27 11.88 -3.92
N LEU A 244 1.10 11.02 -3.31
CA LEU A 244 2.34 10.53 -3.93
C LEU A 244 2.13 9.13 -4.52
N ASP A 245 2.74 8.89 -5.67
CA ASP A 245 3.03 7.55 -6.17
C ASP A 245 4.51 7.46 -6.62
N PRO A 246 5.40 6.79 -5.85
CA PRO A 246 6.82 6.64 -6.20
C PRO A 246 7.08 5.69 -7.37
N PHE A 247 6.06 4.98 -7.86
CA PHE A 247 6.12 4.01 -8.97
C PHE A 247 4.89 4.21 -9.87
N ILE A 248 4.71 5.44 -10.37
CA ILE A 248 3.41 5.89 -10.87
C ILE A 248 2.92 5.17 -12.14
N GLY A 249 3.84 4.59 -12.92
CA GLY A 249 3.52 3.84 -14.13
C GLY A 249 2.62 4.65 -15.06
N SER A 250 1.53 4.03 -15.49
CA SER A 250 0.53 4.66 -16.37
C SER A 250 -0.35 5.74 -15.73
N GLY A 251 -0.11 6.18 -14.48
CA GLY A 251 -0.80 7.35 -13.90
C GLY A 251 -2.09 7.08 -13.14
N THR A 252 -2.43 5.83 -12.82
CA THR A 252 -3.71 5.49 -12.16
C THR A 252 -3.94 6.25 -10.84
N THR A 253 -2.91 6.36 -9.99
CA THR A 253 -2.99 7.11 -8.72
C THR A 253 -3.21 8.61 -8.96
N ALA A 254 -2.50 9.22 -9.91
CA ALA A 254 -2.67 10.63 -10.25
C ALA A 254 -4.06 10.92 -10.83
N ILE A 255 -4.58 10.05 -11.69
CA ILE A 255 -5.94 10.15 -12.23
C ILE A 255 -6.97 10.13 -11.11
N ALA A 256 -6.80 9.23 -10.13
CA ALA A 256 -7.67 9.16 -8.97
C ALA A 256 -7.61 10.44 -8.14
N ALA A 257 -6.41 10.92 -7.80
CA ALA A 257 -6.20 12.15 -7.07
C ALA A 257 -6.86 13.36 -7.77
N LYS A 258 -6.52 13.59 -9.05
CA LYS A 258 -7.05 14.70 -9.84
C LYS A 258 -8.58 14.66 -9.92
N SER A 259 -9.17 13.50 -10.21
CA SER A 259 -10.63 13.35 -10.33
C SER A 259 -11.40 13.61 -9.04
N LEU A 260 -10.70 13.64 -7.89
CA LEU A 260 -11.26 13.90 -6.57
C LEU A 260 -10.81 15.26 -6.03
N ASN A 261 -10.26 16.16 -6.86
CA ASN A 261 -9.74 17.45 -6.44
C ASN A 261 -8.63 17.33 -5.37
N ARG A 262 -7.70 16.39 -5.58
CA ARG A 262 -6.42 16.31 -4.88
C ARG A 262 -5.29 16.52 -5.88
N HIS A 263 -4.18 17.04 -5.39
CA HIS A 263 -2.97 17.16 -6.18
C HIS A 263 -2.20 15.84 -6.19
N TYR A 264 -1.30 15.67 -7.17
CA TYR A 264 -0.46 14.48 -7.24
C TYR A 264 1.01 14.80 -7.49
N ILE A 265 1.87 13.89 -7.05
CA ILE A 265 3.28 13.83 -7.48
C ILE A 265 3.60 12.38 -7.83
N GLY A 266 4.26 12.16 -8.96
CA GLY A 266 4.65 10.84 -9.45
C GLY A 266 6.12 10.73 -9.83
N TYR A 267 6.66 9.52 -9.74
CA TYR A 267 7.99 9.17 -10.25
C TYR A 267 7.89 7.94 -11.14
N GLU A 268 8.50 8.02 -12.32
CA GLU A 268 8.56 6.93 -13.28
C GLU A 268 9.88 7.04 -14.09
N ILE A 269 10.49 5.90 -14.39
CA ILE A 269 11.76 5.83 -15.14
C ILE A 269 11.52 5.55 -16.64
N ASN A 270 10.39 4.95 -16.99
CA ASN A 270 10.00 4.64 -18.35
C ASN A 270 9.25 5.81 -19.00
N SER A 271 9.86 6.44 -20.00
CA SER A 271 9.27 7.57 -20.73
C SER A 271 7.93 7.23 -21.39
N GLU A 272 7.75 6.01 -21.90
CA GLU A 272 6.49 5.60 -22.55
C GLU A 272 5.33 5.59 -21.54
N TYR A 273 5.59 5.18 -20.29
CA TYR A 273 4.58 5.20 -19.23
C TYR A 273 4.25 6.63 -18.80
N ILE A 274 5.21 7.54 -18.81
CA ILE A 274 4.99 8.96 -18.53
C ILE A 274 4.12 9.60 -19.61
N GLU A 275 4.43 9.36 -20.88
CA GLU A 275 3.62 9.84 -22.01
C GLU A 275 2.18 9.34 -21.93
N LEU A 276 2.01 8.05 -21.62
CA LEU A 276 0.70 7.44 -21.40
C LEU A 276 -0.03 8.07 -20.19
N ALA A 277 0.66 8.26 -19.06
CA ALA A 277 0.09 8.87 -17.87
C ALA A 277 -0.39 10.29 -18.14
N ASN A 278 0.44 11.11 -18.80
CA ASN A 278 0.09 12.48 -19.18
C ASN A 278 -1.09 12.53 -20.15
N THR A 279 -1.14 11.62 -21.13
CA THR A 279 -2.27 11.50 -22.06
C THR A 279 -3.57 11.20 -21.31
N ARG A 280 -3.55 10.23 -20.38
CA ARG A 280 -4.72 9.88 -19.57
C ARG A 280 -5.13 11.00 -18.62
N LEU A 281 -4.16 11.72 -18.04
CA LEU A 281 -4.42 12.85 -17.14
C LEU A 281 -5.05 14.05 -17.84
N ALA A 282 -4.75 14.26 -19.14
CA ALA A 282 -5.36 15.30 -19.95
C ALA A 282 -6.87 15.06 -20.20
N GLU A 283 -7.34 13.81 -20.11
CA GLU A 283 -8.76 13.45 -20.25
C GLU A 283 -9.57 13.62 -18.95
N VAL A 284 -8.89 13.85 -17.81
CA VAL A 284 -9.54 14.08 -16.52
C VAL A 284 -9.88 15.55 -16.38
N ASN A 285 -11.17 15.85 -16.27
CA ASN A 285 -11.68 17.20 -15.97
C ASN A 285 -11.40 17.61 -14.52
#